data_AF-A0AAY5E965-F1
#
_entry.id   AF-A0AAY5E965-F1
#
_cell.length_a   1.000
_cell.length_b   1.000
_cell.length_c   1.000
_cell.angle_alpha   90.00
_cell.angle_beta   90.00
_cell.angle_gamma   90.00
#
_symmetry.space_group_name_H-M   'P 1'
#
loop_
_entity.id
_entity.type
_entity.pdbx_description
1 polymer ?
#
loop_
_entity_poly.entity_id
_entity_poly.type
_entity_poly.pdbx_seq_one_letter_code
_entity_poly.pdbx_strand_id
1 'polypeptide(L)'
;NCNTNMSYISTHPLRKSQVTCFASLENQELLDGKAKGGRQALLEPCRLCRVRPRDGNIIHGCTAHMITCFSCARKLHRFHMPCPGCGQVIQKVIKVFIA
;
A
#
# COMPACT_ATOMS: atom_id res chain seq x y z
N ASN A 1 19.02 3.48 -28.54
CA ASN A 1 19.09 4.96 -28.61
C ASN A 1 17.87 5.51 -29.31
N CYS A 2 16.94 6.12 -28.58
CA CYS A 2 16.18 7.24 -29.10
C CYS A 2 15.67 8.06 -27.91
N ASN A 3 16.07 9.32 -27.90
CA ASN A 3 15.79 10.29 -26.87
C ASN A 3 14.55 11.10 -27.28
N THR A 4 13.67 11.24 -26.29
CA THR A 4 12.59 12.23 -26.07
C THR A 4 12.23 13.27 -27.14
N ASN A 5 10.94 13.31 -27.52
CA ASN A 5 10.00 14.38 -27.10
C ASN A 5 8.64 14.21 -27.80
N MET A 6 7.54 14.13 -27.04
CA MET A 6 6.32 14.87 -27.37
C MET A 6 5.43 14.96 -26.13
N SER A 7 5.05 16.19 -25.82
CA SER A 7 4.24 16.67 -24.71
C SER A 7 2.76 16.34 -24.86
N TYR A 8 2.09 16.03 -23.76
CA TYR A 8 0.65 16.24 -23.64
C TYR A 8 0.34 16.94 -22.31
N ILE A 9 -0.06 18.20 -22.41
CA ILE A 9 -0.59 18.97 -21.28
C ILE A 9 -2.06 18.59 -21.16
N SER A 10 -2.42 17.89 -20.08
CA SER A 10 -3.82 17.73 -19.65
C SER A 10 -3.98 18.39 -18.29
N THR A 11 -4.67 19.52 -18.28
CA THR A 11 -5.08 20.29 -17.11
C THR A 11 -6.11 19.51 -16.31
N HIS A 12 -5.74 18.91 -15.17
CA HIS A 12 -6.59 18.74 -13.98
C HIS A 12 -5.74 18.27 -12.78
N PRO A 13 -6.09 18.67 -11.53
CA PRO A 13 -5.16 18.66 -10.41
C PRO A 13 -5.10 17.29 -9.72
N LEU A 14 -4.10 16.49 -10.07
CA LEU A 14 -3.71 15.31 -9.30
C LEU A 14 -2.60 15.67 -8.31
N ARG A 15 -2.92 15.57 -7.02
CA ARG A 15 -2.03 15.76 -5.88
C ARG A 15 -0.94 14.66 -5.89
N LYS A 16 0.09 14.86 -6.71
CA LYS A 16 1.32 14.06 -6.78
C LYS A 16 2.35 14.61 -5.79
N SER A 17 2.41 14.02 -4.61
CA SER A 17 3.61 13.95 -3.76
C SER A 17 3.44 12.69 -2.92
N GLN A 18 4.35 11.72 -2.88
CA GLN A 18 5.78 11.83 -2.72
C GLN A 18 6.47 10.65 -3.42
N VAL A 19 7.19 10.94 -4.50
CA VAL A 19 8.49 10.31 -4.76
C VAL A 19 9.48 11.42 -4.44
N THR A 20 10.12 11.37 -3.28
CA THR A 20 11.22 12.28 -2.94
C THR A 20 12.41 11.46 -2.54
N CYS A 21 13.44 11.51 -3.38
CA CYS A 21 14.82 11.35 -2.95
C CYS A 21 15.07 12.34 -1.80
N PHE A 22 15.39 11.84 -0.61
CA PHE A 22 15.81 12.68 0.51
C PHE A 22 17.26 12.31 0.83
N ALA A 23 18.18 13.10 0.28
CA ALA A 23 19.57 13.11 0.69
C ALA A 23 19.70 13.95 1.97
N SER A 24 20.24 13.31 3.01
CA SER A 24 20.88 13.84 4.24
C SER A 24 20.29 15.05 4.95
N LEU A 25 19.73 14.82 6.14
CA LEU A 25 20.12 15.55 7.35
C LEU A 25 20.11 14.56 8.54
N GLU A 26 21.30 14.31 9.08
CA GLU A 26 21.53 13.59 10.33
C GLU A 26 20.97 14.38 11.51
N ASN A 27 20.23 13.70 12.39
CA ASN A 27 20.30 13.94 13.84
C ASN A 27 19.90 12.67 14.57
N GLN A 28 20.84 12.19 15.37
CA GLN A 28 20.86 10.90 16.00
C GLN A 28 20.47 11.05 17.47
N GLU A 29 19.36 10.45 17.88
CA GLU A 29 19.17 10.01 19.27
C GLU A 29 18.71 8.55 19.28
N LEU A 30 19.46 7.76 20.04
CA LEU A 30 19.39 6.30 20.22
C LEU A 30 18.02 5.93 20.82
N LEU A 31 17.36 4.82 20.44
CA LEU A 31 17.67 3.43 20.82
C LEU A 31 16.98 2.46 19.84
N ASP A 32 17.59 1.27 19.72
CA ASP A 32 17.12 0.05 19.03
C ASP A 32 17.25 0.01 17.49
N GLY A 33 18.48 -0.25 17.08
CA GLY A 33 18.81 -0.66 15.72
C GLY A 33 18.06 -1.93 15.28
N LYS A 34 17.27 -1.78 14.21
CA LYS A 34 17.27 -2.65 13.03
C LYS A 34 16.55 -1.89 11.92
N ALA A 35 17.26 -1.50 10.87
CA ALA A 35 16.64 -1.11 9.61
C ALA A 35 16.05 -2.37 8.99
N LYS A 36 14.80 -2.71 9.34
CA LYS A 36 14.13 -3.91 8.85
C LYS A 36 13.02 -3.55 7.85
N GLY A 37 13.45 -2.85 6.80
CA GLY A 37 12.61 -2.46 5.66
C GLY A 37 12.29 -3.65 4.75
N GLY A 38 11.02 -3.75 4.34
CA GLY A 38 10.54 -4.73 3.35
C GLY A 38 9.65 -5.82 3.96
N ARG A 39 10.23 -6.88 4.50
CA ARG A 39 9.45 -8.09 4.87
C ARG A 39 8.55 -7.92 6.09
N GLN A 40 8.92 -7.08 7.05
CA GLN A 40 8.13 -6.98 8.28
C GLN A 40 6.86 -6.20 8.13
N ALA A 41 6.82 -5.25 7.20
CA ALA A 41 5.58 -4.57 6.83
C ALA A 41 4.48 -5.56 6.36
N LEU A 42 4.87 -6.72 5.79
CA LEU A 42 3.99 -7.80 5.38
C LEU A 42 3.57 -8.71 6.56
N LEU A 43 4.46 -8.84 7.55
CA LEU A 43 4.21 -9.60 8.79
C LEU A 43 3.42 -8.80 9.82
N GLU A 44 3.25 -7.49 9.62
CA GLU A 44 2.41 -6.66 10.46
C GLU A 44 0.98 -7.23 10.57
N PRO A 45 0.36 -7.13 11.74
CA PRO A 45 -1.01 -7.57 11.90
C PRO A 45 -1.98 -6.73 11.05
N CYS A 46 -3.09 -7.37 10.67
CA CYS A 46 -4.24 -6.76 10.03
C CYS A 46 -4.70 -5.51 10.79
N ARG A 47 -4.86 -4.37 10.11
CA ARG A 47 -5.27 -3.12 10.76
C ARG A 47 -6.67 -3.17 11.38
N LEU A 48 -7.53 -4.08 10.90
CA LEU A 48 -8.90 -4.21 11.38
C LEU A 48 -9.03 -5.12 12.60
N CYS A 49 -8.49 -6.35 12.53
CA CYS A 49 -8.66 -7.32 13.62
C CYS A 49 -7.45 -7.42 14.54
N ARG A 50 -6.29 -6.87 14.16
CA ARG A 50 -5.03 -6.89 14.92
C ARG A 50 -4.53 -8.28 15.35
N VAL A 51 -5.10 -9.35 14.81
CA VAL A 51 -4.82 -10.76 15.20
C VAL A 51 -4.12 -11.53 14.08
N ARG A 52 -4.58 -11.39 12.83
CA ARG A 52 -4.08 -12.17 11.69
C ARG A 52 -3.08 -11.36 10.87
N PRO A 53 -2.12 -12.00 10.17
CA PRO A 53 -1.19 -11.31 9.28
C PRO A 53 -1.92 -10.62 8.12
N ARG A 54 -1.23 -9.70 7.45
CA ARG A 54 -1.75 -9.03 6.25
C ARG A 54 -1.61 -9.93 5.02
N ASP A 55 -2.44 -10.96 4.97
CA ASP A 55 -2.52 -11.92 3.85
C ASP A 55 -3.70 -11.67 2.91
N GLY A 56 -4.43 -10.56 3.06
CA GLY A 56 -5.61 -10.21 2.26
C GLY A 56 -5.43 -8.94 1.46
N ASN A 57 -5.06 -9.07 0.18
CA ASN A 57 -4.96 -7.94 -0.73
C ASN A 57 -6.33 -7.47 -1.21
N ILE A 58 -6.57 -6.17 -1.09
CA ILE A 58 -7.77 -5.49 -1.62
C ILE A 58 -7.40 -4.86 -2.96
N ILE A 59 -8.00 -5.34 -4.06
CA ILE A 59 -7.67 -4.92 -5.43
C ILE A 59 -8.72 -3.94 -5.95
N HIS A 60 -8.25 -2.84 -6.52
CA HIS A 60 -9.04 -1.87 -7.29
C HIS A 60 -8.18 -1.29 -8.43
N GLY A 61 -8.71 -1.34 -9.65
CA GLY A 61 -7.95 -1.05 -10.86
C GLY A 61 -6.78 -2.02 -11.05
N CYS A 62 -5.60 -1.47 -11.35
CA CYS A 62 -4.34 -2.21 -11.45
C CYS A 62 -3.52 -2.20 -10.15
N THR A 63 -4.11 -1.81 -9.03
CA THR A 63 -3.41 -1.61 -7.75
C THR A 63 -4.03 -2.42 -6.61
N ALA A 64 -3.26 -2.60 -5.53
CA ALA A 64 -3.75 -3.28 -4.33
C ALA A 64 -3.23 -2.62 -3.05
N HIS A 65 -4.07 -2.60 -2.01
CA HIS A 65 -3.67 -2.25 -0.65
C HIS A 65 -3.54 -3.52 0.21
N MET A 66 -2.38 -3.70 0.84
CA MET A 66 -2.08 -4.80 1.75
C MET A 66 -2.12 -4.32 3.21
N ILE A 67 -3.33 -4.11 3.73
CA ILE A 67 -3.57 -3.54 5.08
C ILE A 67 -4.46 -4.43 5.95
N THR A 68 -4.97 -5.53 5.39
CA THR A 68 -5.94 -6.44 6.02
C THR A 68 -5.51 -7.91 5.88
N CYS A 69 -5.99 -8.75 6.79
CA CYS A 69 -6.01 -10.20 6.57
C CYS A 69 -7.11 -10.58 5.58
N PHE A 70 -6.99 -11.75 4.96
CA PHE A 70 -7.92 -12.27 3.95
C PHE A 70 -9.36 -12.36 4.47
N SER A 71 -9.53 -12.82 5.72
CA SER A 71 -10.86 -12.92 6.33
C SER A 71 -11.54 -11.56 6.51
N CYS A 72 -10.79 -10.53 6.88
CA CYS A 72 -11.33 -9.17 7.02
C CYS A 72 -11.61 -8.55 5.64
N ALA A 73 -10.69 -8.70 4.69
CA ALA A 73 -10.86 -8.21 3.33
C ALA A 73 -12.11 -8.81 2.65
N ARG A 74 -12.34 -10.12 2.79
CA ARG A 74 -13.55 -10.78 2.28
C ARG A 74 -14.84 -10.21 2.87
N LYS A 75 -14.85 -9.87 4.17
CA LYS A 75 -16.01 -9.24 4.81
C LYS A 75 -16.27 -7.86 4.20
N LEU A 76 -15.23 -7.03 4.04
CA LEU A 76 -15.37 -5.72 3.40
C LEU A 76 -15.99 -5.85 1.99
N HIS A 77 -15.45 -6.75 1.17
CA HIS A 77 -15.98 -6.99 -0.18
C HIS A 77 -17.43 -7.49 -0.17
N ARG A 78 -17.76 -8.46 0.69
CA ARG A 78 -19.14 -8.99 0.82
C ARG A 78 -20.15 -7.91 1.20
N PHE A 79 -19.77 -6.99 2.07
CA PHE A 79 -20.64 -5.91 2.55
C PHE A 79 -20.51 -4.63 1.70
N HIS A 80 -19.86 -4.69 0.53
CA HIS A 80 -19.67 -3.56 -0.38
C HIS A 80 -19.03 -2.33 0.30
N MET A 81 -18.18 -2.57 1.30
CA MET A 81 -17.44 -1.51 1.98
C MET A 81 -16.28 -1.02 1.10
N PRO A 82 -15.98 0.30 1.11
CA PRO A 82 -14.85 0.83 0.36
C PRO A 82 -13.51 0.35 0.92
N CYS A 83 -12.46 0.44 0.09
CA CYS A 83 -11.09 0.15 0.50
C CYS A 83 -10.68 1.04 1.69
N PRO A 84 -10.29 0.50 2.85
CA PRO A 84 -9.93 1.32 4.02
C PRO A 84 -8.67 2.18 3.84
N GLY A 85 -7.88 1.92 2.79
CA GLY A 85 -6.67 2.69 2.49
C GLY A 85 -6.91 3.94 1.64
N CYS A 86 -7.95 3.94 0.79
CA CYS A 86 -8.13 4.99 -0.23
C CYS A 86 -9.58 5.29 -0.62
N GLY A 87 -10.57 4.62 -0.03
CA GLY A 87 -11.99 4.84 -0.31
C GLY A 87 -12.52 4.23 -1.62
N GLN A 88 -11.66 3.68 -2.49
CA GLN A 88 -12.08 3.09 -3.77
C GLN A 88 -12.92 1.82 -3.60
N VAL A 89 -13.79 1.54 -4.57
CA VAL A 89 -14.61 0.32 -4.60
C VAL A 89 -13.73 -0.91 -4.71
N ILE A 90 -13.93 -1.89 -3.82
CA ILE A 90 -13.19 -3.15 -3.85
C ILE A 90 -13.73 -4.00 -5.00
N GLN A 91 -12.87 -4.32 -5.98
CA GLN A 91 -13.24 -5.13 -7.14
C GLN A 91 -12.97 -6.62 -6.90
N LYS A 92 -11.85 -6.94 -6.23
CA LYS A 92 -11.44 -8.32 -5.93
C LYS A 92 -10.66 -8.37 -4.61
N VAL A 93 -10.72 -9.52 -3.95
CA VAL A 93 -9.89 -9.84 -2.78
C VAL A 93 -9.16 -11.14 -3.05
N ILE A 94 -7.84 -11.15 -2.89
CA ILE A 94 -7.01 -12.35 -3.04
C ILE A 94 -6.29 -12.66 -1.73
N LYS A 95 -6.08 -13.96 -1.47
CA LYS A 95 -5.21 -14.42 -0.40
C LYS A 95 -3.78 -14.46 -0.92
N VAL A 96 -2.86 -13.83 -0.20
CA VAL A 96 -1.43 -13.79 -0.54
C VAL A 96 -0.69 -14.84 0.27
N PHE A 97 0.18 -15.59 -0.40
CA PHE A 97 1.16 -16.46 0.21
C PHE A 97 2.55 -15.88 -0.08
N ILE A 98 3.39 -15.76 0.96
CA ILE A 98 4.76 -15.25 0.85
C ILE A 98 5.67 -16.48 0.85
N ALA A 99 6.55 -16.59 -0.16
CA ALA A 99 7.54 -17.65 -0.31
C ALA A 99 8.96 -17.08 -0.24
#